data_AF-A0A2J6RTW2-F1
#
_entry.id   AF-A0A2J6RTW2-F1
#
_cell.length_a   1.000
_cell.length_b   1.000
_cell.length_c   1.000
_cell.angle_alpha   90.00
_cell.angle_beta   90.00
_cell.angle_gamma   90.00
#
_symmetry.space_group_name_H-M   'P 1'
#
loop_
_entity.id
_entity.type
_entity.pdbx_description
1 polymer ?
#
loop_
_entity_poly.entity_id
_entity_poly.type
_entity_poly.pdbx_seq_one_letter_code
_entity_poly.pdbx_strand_id
1 'polypeptide(L)'
;MGWDCSLVNTILKVSGCVATTNIRLVGFKHKLKLLGEILNTPFPEPTEMDWELLKSCIKSSAIFLLTEADAVFTTLIASTSKWLRDFLDRMRAIFIDEAGCVTETDTLIPYKDNHVHLIKAGDPEQLGPPCMSANMKYGMGRRVNALSEQHRLSTLERFREIGLPYWIIPEQCRIEPGGFDMQIELLYDEIRYHRTDILSPEAFWFEK
;
A
#
# COMPACT_ATOMS: atom_id res chain seq x y z
N MET A 1 18.24 12.98 -23.90
CA MET A 1 17.91 11.56 -24.11
C MET A 1 18.87 10.63 -23.33
N GLY A 2 19.21 10.90 -22.07
CA GLY A 2 20.28 10.14 -21.37
C GLY A 2 19.93 9.52 -20.01
N TRP A 3 18.68 9.65 -19.55
CA TRP A 3 18.31 9.32 -18.16
C TRP A 3 17.49 8.04 -18.00
N ASP A 4 16.93 7.48 -19.08
CA ASP A 4 16.07 6.28 -19.01
C ASP A 4 16.85 4.95 -19.08
N CYS A 5 18.16 4.98 -19.30
CA CYS A 5 18.97 3.77 -19.47
C CYS A 5 19.91 3.49 -18.28
N SER A 6 19.89 4.27 -17.20
CA SER A 6 20.80 4.02 -16.08
C SER A 6 20.33 2.84 -15.23
N LEU A 7 21.27 1.96 -14.86
CA LEU A 7 21.03 0.82 -13.98
C LEU A 7 20.39 1.26 -12.66
N VAL A 8 20.78 2.44 -12.17
CA VAL A 8 20.23 3.05 -10.96
C VAL A 8 18.77 3.39 -11.13
N ASN A 9 18.35 3.98 -12.25
CA ASN A 9 16.93 4.28 -12.45
C ASN A 9 16.11 2.99 -12.54
N THR A 10 16.64 1.93 -13.16
CA THR A 10 15.97 0.63 -13.20
C THR A 10 15.93 -0.04 -11.83
N ILE A 11 17.03 -0.02 -11.07
CA ILE A 11 17.09 -0.55 -9.71
C ILE A 11 16.18 0.26 -8.80
N LEU A 12 16.23 1.59 -8.78
CA LEU A 12 15.37 2.45 -7.97
C LEU A 12 13.88 2.33 -8.34
N LYS A 13 13.55 2.21 -9.64
CA LYS A 13 12.19 1.94 -10.11
C LYS A 13 11.71 0.54 -9.69
N VAL A 14 12.59 -0.46 -9.67
CA VAL A 14 12.27 -1.85 -9.28
C VAL A 14 12.27 -2.04 -7.76
N SER A 15 13.17 -1.37 -7.04
CA SER A 15 13.37 -1.50 -5.59
C SER A 15 12.48 -0.56 -4.78
N GLY A 16 11.72 0.32 -5.44
CA GLY A 16 10.72 1.19 -4.83
C GLY A 16 11.22 1.83 -3.55
N CYS A 17 12.42 2.43 -3.58
CA CYS A 17 13.15 2.78 -2.35
C CYS A 17 12.30 3.64 -1.40
N VAL A 18 11.76 2.96 -0.40
CA VAL A 18 11.06 3.53 0.74
C VAL A 18 12.10 4.21 1.64
N ALA A 19 11.71 5.31 2.28
CA ALA A 19 12.47 5.86 3.40
C ALA A 19 12.68 4.77 4.47
N THR A 20 13.93 4.48 4.81
CA THR A 20 14.30 3.49 5.83
C THR A 20 15.27 4.10 6.83
N THR A 21 15.11 3.76 8.11
CA THR A 21 15.98 4.12 9.22
C THR A 21 17.02 3.03 9.52
N ASN A 22 17.03 1.93 8.77
CA ASN A 22 17.94 0.81 8.98
C ASN A 22 19.40 1.23 8.72
N ILE A 23 20.25 1.14 9.74
CA ILE A 23 21.62 1.69 9.69
C ILE A 23 22.52 0.97 8.68
N ARG A 24 22.24 -0.30 8.35
CA ARG A 24 22.94 -1.05 7.30
C ARG A 24 22.57 -0.51 5.92
N LEU A 25 21.30 -0.18 5.69
CA LEU A 25 20.81 0.44 4.44
C LEU A 25 21.26 1.91 4.32
N VAL A 26 21.37 2.64 5.43
CA VAL A 26 21.96 3.99 5.46
C VAL A 26 23.47 3.93 5.16
N GLY A 27 24.20 2.96 5.70
CA GLY A 27 25.59 2.70 5.31
C GLY A 27 25.74 2.29 3.84
N PHE A 28 24.74 1.56 3.32
CA PHE A 28 24.62 1.22 1.90
C PHE A 28 24.41 2.48 1.03
N LYS A 29 23.64 3.49 1.49
CA LYS A 29 23.49 4.81 0.81
C LYS A 29 24.82 5.56 0.64
N HIS A 30 25.72 5.49 1.62
CA HIS A 30 27.04 6.14 1.48
C HIS A 30 27.91 5.45 0.42
N LYS A 31 27.86 4.10 0.34
CA LYS A 31 28.48 3.32 -0.74
C LYS A 31 27.79 3.54 -2.08
N LEU A 32 26.49 3.83 -2.11
CA LEU A 32 25.72 4.20 -3.30
C LEU A 32 26.16 5.52 -3.92
N LYS A 33 26.92 6.39 -3.22
CA LYS A 33 27.48 7.60 -3.85
C LYS A 33 28.57 7.23 -4.87
N LEU A 34 29.49 6.36 -4.46
CA LEU A 34 30.52 5.78 -5.33
C LEU A 34 29.92 4.86 -6.40
N LEU A 35 28.89 4.07 -6.03
CA LEU A 35 28.12 3.27 -6.98
C LEU A 35 27.38 4.17 -7.97
N GLY A 36 26.83 5.29 -7.52
CA GLY A 36 26.15 6.28 -8.36
C GLY A 36 27.11 6.92 -9.35
N GLU A 37 28.35 7.20 -8.95
CA GLU A 37 29.41 7.67 -9.86
C GLU A 37 29.74 6.61 -10.93
N ILE A 38 29.95 5.34 -10.54
CA ILE A 38 30.22 4.23 -11.47
C ILE A 38 29.02 3.97 -12.40
N LEU A 39 27.80 4.02 -11.88
CA LEU A 39 26.57 3.70 -12.61
C LEU A 39 26.01 4.86 -13.44
N ASN A 40 26.49 6.09 -13.21
CA ASN A 40 26.23 7.26 -14.06
C ASN A 40 27.26 7.40 -15.20
N THR A 41 28.30 6.57 -15.22
CA THR A 41 29.21 6.50 -16.36
C THR A 41 28.42 5.95 -17.56
N PRO A 42 28.37 6.67 -18.70
CA PRO A 42 27.70 6.16 -19.90
C PRO A 42 28.34 4.83 -20.29
N PHE A 43 27.55 3.77 -20.40
CA PHE A 43 28.02 2.55 -21.03
C PHE A 43 28.34 2.88 -22.49
N PRO A 44 29.56 2.56 -23.01
CA PRO A 44 29.73 2.42 -24.46
C PRO A 44 28.72 1.37 -24.96
N GLU A 45 28.29 1.45 -26.22
CA GLU A 45 27.21 0.62 -26.79
C GLU A 45 27.16 -0.80 -26.17
N PRO A 46 26.21 -1.05 -25.23
CA PRO A 46 26.29 -2.23 -24.38
C PRO A 46 26.08 -3.48 -25.22
N THR A 47 26.99 -4.45 -25.05
CA THR A 47 26.88 -5.75 -25.70
C THR A 47 25.72 -6.54 -25.11
N GLU A 48 25.27 -7.60 -25.80
CA GLU A 48 24.25 -8.51 -25.26
C GLU A 48 24.67 -9.13 -23.91
N MET A 49 25.96 -9.41 -23.75
CA MET A 49 26.53 -9.93 -22.51
C MET A 49 26.45 -8.90 -21.36
N ASP A 50 26.66 -7.62 -21.65
CA ASP A 50 26.51 -6.54 -20.67
C ASP A 50 25.06 -6.45 -20.17
N TRP A 51 24.08 -6.60 -21.07
CA TRP A 51 22.67 -6.60 -20.70
C TRP A 51 22.27 -7.79 -19.82
N GLU A 52 22.78 -8.98 -20.10
CA GLU A 52 22.51 -10.16 -19.26
C GLU A 52 23.16 -10.04 -17.88
N LEU A 53 24.40 -9.54 -17.81
CA LEU A 53 25.05 -9.23 -16.54
C LEU A 53 24.24 -8.20 -15.75
N LEU A 54 23.78 -7.13 -16.43
CA LEU A 54 22.97 -6.08 -15.83
C LEU A 54 21.68 -6.62 -15.23
N LYS A 55 20.91 -7.42 -15.99
CA LYS A 55 19.67 -8.06 -15.52
C LYS A 55 19.94 -8.94 -14.30
N SER A 56 21.03 -9.71 -14.33
CA SER A 56 21.45 -10.55 -13.20
C SER A 56 21.75 -9.73 -11.95
N CYS A 57 22.51 -8.64 -12.08
CA CYS A 57 22.83 -7.74 -10.97
C CYS A 57 21.58 -7.06 -10.39
N ILE A 58 20.63 -6.62 -11.23
CA ILE A 58 19.35 -6.04 -10.78
C ILE A 58 18.58 -7.07 -9.96
N LYS A 59 18.45 -8.29 -10.50
CA LYS A 59 17.72 -9.37 -9.86
C LYS A 59 18.32 -9.71 -8.48
N SER A 60 19.63 -9.91 -8.41
CA SER A 60 20.31 -10.23 -7.15
C SER A 60 20.18 -9.09 -6.13
N SER A 61 20.26 -7.84 -6.59
CA SER A 61 20.10 -6.66 -5.72
C SER A 61 18.68 -6.57 -5.17
N ALA A 62 17.66 -6.77 -6.01
CA ALA A 62 16.26 -6.75 -5.59
C ALA A 62 15.96 -7.86 -4.56
N ILE A 63 16.45 -9.09 -4.81
CA ILE A 63 16.31 -10.21 -3.88
C ILE A 63 16.96 -9.92 -2.53
N PHE A 64 18.18 -9.36 -2.54
CA PHE A 64 18.88 -8.99 -1.32
C PHE A 64 18.11 -7.94 -0.53
N LEU A 65 17.68 -6.85 -1.19
CA LEU A 65 16.92 -5.77 -0.56
C LEU A 65 15.61 -6.27 0.06
N LEU A 66 14.85 -7.09 -0.67
CA LEU A 66 13.58 -7.65 -0.17
C LEU A 66 13.79 -8.65 0.97
N THR A 67 14.91 -9.38 0.99
CA THR A 67 15.23 -10.33 2.07
C THR A 67 15.63 -9.62 3.37
N GLU A 68 16.36 -8.52 3.25
CA GLU A 68 16.89 -7.76 4.40
C GLU A 68 15.95 -6.64 4.88
N ALA A 69 14.87 -6.36 4.15
CA ALA A 69 13.92 -5.32 4.52
C ALA A 69 13.06 -5.75 5.72
N ASP A 70 12.95 -4.87 6.72
CA ASP A 70 12.05 -5.05 7.86
C ASP A 70 10.57 -4.87 7.45
N ALA A 71 10.32 -4.00 6.47
CA ALA A 71 9.00 -3.74 5.89
C ALA A 71 9.14 -3.37 4.40
N VAL A 72 8.14 -3.76 3.60
CA VAL A 72 8.07 -3.43 2.17
C VAL A 72 6.75 -2.72 1.92
N PHE A 73 6.82 -1.54 1.31
CA PHE A 73 5.66 -0.74 0.97
C PHE A 73 5.41 -0.83 -0.53
N THR A 74 4.17 -1.10 -0.92
CA THR A 74 3.75 -1.24 -2.30
C THR A 74 2.26 -0.93 -2.40
N THR A 75 1.80 -0.54 -3.59
CA THR A 75 0.36 -0.60 -3.88
C THR A 75 -0.08 -2.06 -4.00
N LEU A 76 -1.37 -2.33 -3.79
CA LEU A 76 -1.94 -3.68 -3.89
C LEU A 76 -1.62 -4.33 -5.24
N ILE A 77 -1.81 -3.61 -6.35
CA ILE A 77 -1.52 -4.13 -7.69
C ILE A 77 -0.02 -4.37 -7.89
N ALA A 78 0.84 -3.43 -7.47
CA ALA A 78 2.29 -3.59 -7.62
C ALA A 78 2.85 -4.75 -6.77
N SER A 79 2.11 -5.21 -5.75
CA SER A 79 2.48 -6.41 -5.00
C SER A 79 2.49 -7.69 -5.84
N THR A 80 1.78 -7.69 -6.98
CA THR A 80 1.80 -8.81 -7.94
C THR A 80 3.07 -8.90 -8.76
N SER A 81 3.96 -7.91 -8.65
CA SER A 81 5.23 -7.89 -9.39
C SER A 81 5.98 -9.20 -9.17
N LYS A 82 6.63 -9.69 -10.23
CA LYS A 82 7.38 -10.96 -10.20
C LYS A 82 8.36 -11.01 -9.01
N TRP A 83 8.97 -9.88 -8.69
CA TRP A 83 9.94 -9.77 -7.61
C TRP A 83 9.30 -9.91 -6.24
N LEU A 84 8.16 -9.28 -5.97
CA LEU A 84 7.54 -9.34 -4.66
C LEU A 84 6.73 -10.62 -4.45
N ARG A 85 6.16 -11.18 -5.53
CA ARG A 85 5.31 -12.37 -5.48
C ARG A 85 5.98 -13.56 -4.79
N ASP A 86 7.29 -13.74 -5.01
CA ASP A 86 8.08 -14.82 -4.41
C ASP A 86 8.40 -14.55 -2.91
N PHE A 87 8.20 -13.31 -2.45
CA PHE A 87 8.45 -12.88 -1.07
C PHE A 87 7.18 -12.78 -0.23
N LEU A 88 6.00 -12.65 -0.85
CA LEU A 88 4.73 -12.58 -0.13
C LEU A 88 4.52 -13.81 0.77
N ASP A 89 4.98 -14.98 0.34
CA ASP A 89 4.88 -16.24 1.11
C ASP A 89 5.76 -16.25 2.38
N ARG A 90 6.66 -15.26 2.52
CA ARG A 90 7.56 -15.10 3.68
C ARG A 90 7.08 -14.01 4.64
N MET A 91 6.03 -13.27 4.28
CA MET A 91 5.51 -12.18 5.09
C MET A 91 4.69 -12.73 6.26
N ARG A 92 4.91 -12.20 7.46
CA ARG A 92 4.14 -12.57 8.65
C ARG A 92 2.84 -11.78 8.79
N ALA A 93 2.85 -10.55 8.27
CA ALA A 93 1.71 -9.65 8.32
C ALA A 93 1.66 -8.79 7.06
N ILE A 94 0.44 -8.42 6.66
CA ILE A 94 0.13 -7.48 5.60
C ILE A 94 -0.72 -6.38 6.21
N PHE A 95 -0.29 -5.14 6.02
CA PHE A 95 -1.03 -3.95 6.41
C PHE A 95 -1.53 -3.27 5.14
N ILE A 96 -2.85 -3.07 5.07
CA ILE A 96 -3.50 -2.33 3.99
C ILE A 96 -3.99 -1.02 4.60
N ASP A 97 -3.32 0.06 4.24
CA ASP A 97 -3.77 1.42 4.52
C ASP A 97 -4.79 1.86 3.47
N GLU A 98 -5.62 2.85 3.81
CA GLU A 98 -6.71 3.35 2.97
C GLU A 98 -7.66 2.25 2.48
N ALA A 99 -7.93 1.25 3.32
CA ALA A 99 -8.74 0.09 2.95
C ALA A 99 -10.23 0.41 2.67
N GLY A 100 -10.68 1.63 3.00
CA GLY A 100 -11.99 2.16 2.60
C GLY A 100 -12.10 2.48 1.10
N CYS A 101 -10.98 2.74 0.42
CA CYS A 101 -10.99 3.10 -1.00
C CYS A 101 -10.68 1.93 -1.96
N VAL A 102 -10.56 0.71 -1.44
CA VAL A 102 -10.16 -0.47 -2.22
C VAL A 102 -11.24 -1.54 -2.24
N THR A 103 -11.39 -2.19 -3.39
CA THR A 103 -12.37 -3.28 -3.53
C THR A 103 -11.96 -4.47 -2.68
N GLU A 104 -12.93 -5.29 -2.28
CA GLU A 104 -12.67 -6.55 -1.59
C GLU A 104 -11.64 -7.42 -2.33
N THR A 105 -11.79 -7.55 -3.63
CA THR A 105 -10.90 -8.33 -4.48
C THR A 105 -9.48 -7.79 -4.50
N ASP A 106 -9.29 -6.47 -4.46
CA ASP A 106 -7.95 -5.88 -4.45
C ASP A 106 -7.22 -6.20 -3.14
N THR A 107 -7.94 -6.27 -2.01
CA THR A 107 -7.32 -6.64 -0.72
C THR A 107 -6.84 -8.08 -0.65
N LEU A 108 -7.31 -8.93 -1.56
CA LEU A 108 -6.87 -10.32 -1.68
C LEU A 108 -5.60 -10.47 -2.53
N ILE A 109 -5.23 -9.46 -3.32
CA ILE A 109 -4.06 -9.51 -4.20
C ILE A 109 -2.76 -9.86 -3.46
N PRO A 110 -2.41 -9.19 -2.33
CA PRO A 110 -1.21 -9.55 -1.59
C PRO A 110 -1.39 -10.80 -0.71
N TYR A 111 -2.61 -11.31 -0.57
CA TYR A 111 -2.94 -12.39 0.35
C TYR A 111 -2.84 -13.75 -0.35
N LYS A 112 -1.83 -14.55 0.03
CA LYS A 112 -1.55 -15.85 -0.61
C LYS A 112 -1.73 -17.06 0.30
N ASP A 113 -1.62 -16.89 1.61
CA ASP A 113 -1.57 -18.01 2.55
C ASP A 113 -2.33 -17.69 3.85
N ASN A 114 -2.81 -18.74 4.52
CA ASN A 114 -3.62 -18.69 5.73
C ASN A 114 -2.82 -18.34 6.99
N HIS A 115 -1.50 -18.22 6.90
CA HIS A 115 -0.62 -17.94 8.03
C HIS A 115 -0.20 -16.47 8.14
N VAL A 116 -0.72 -15.59 7.27
CA VAL A 116 -0.39 -14.17 7.26
C VAL A 116 -1.46 -13.37 8.00
N HIS A 117 -1.05 -12.58 8.99
CA HIS A 117 -1.97 -11.65 9.65
C HIS A 117 -2.33 -10.50 8.71
N LEU A 118 -3.61 -10.31 8.44
CA LEU A 118 -4.10 -9.22 7.58
C LEU A 118 -4.71 -8.11 8.44
N ILE A 119 -4.14 -6.92 8.35
CA ILE A 119 -4.62 -5.72 9.05
C ILE A 119 -5.06 -4.72 7.98
N LYS A 120 -6.30 -4.24 8.09
CA LYS A 120 -6.89 -3.27 7.18
C LYS A 120 -7.26 -2.02 7.98
N ALA A 121 -6.72 -0.89 7.58
CA ALA A 121 -6.99 0.41 8.18
C ALA A 121 -7.48 1.36 7.10
N GLY A 122 -8.43 2.22 7.45
CA GLY A 122 -9.04 3.17 6.53
C GLY A 122 -10.41 3.57 7.04
N ASP A 123 -11.09 4.38 6.23
CA ASP A 123 -12.36 4.99 6.60
C ASP A 123 -13.42 4.69 5.54
N PRO A 124 -14.47 3.91 5.87
CA PRO A 124 -15.52 3.56 4.92
C PRO A 124 -16.39 4.76 4.53
N GLU A 125 -16.41 5.83 5.32
CA GLU A 125 -17.22 7.03 5.04
C GLU A 125 -16.51 8.03 4.10
N GLN A 126 -15.26 7.75 3.74
CA GLN A 126 -14.49 8.54 2.76
C GLN A 126 -14.73 8.05 1.32
N LEU A 127 -13.76 8.25 0.43
CA LEU A 127 -13.86 7.84 -0.97
C LEU A 127 -13.86 6.31 -1.08
N GLY A 128 -14.99 5.75 -1.51
CA GLY A 128 -15.10 4.33 -1.81
C GLY A 128 -14.36 3.91 -3.11
N PRO A 129 -14.36 2.60 -3.41
CA PRO A 129 -13.65 2.05 -4.55
C PRO A 129 -14.17 2.56 -5.92
N PRO A 130 -13.29 2.94 -6.86
CA PRO A 130 -13.72 3.42 -8.17
C PRO A 130 -14.21 2.26 -9.06
N CYS A 131 -15.49 2.25 -9.42
CA CYS A 131 -16.07 1.28 -10.36
C CYS A 131 -16.59 1.96 -11.64
N MET A 132 -15.67 2.34 -12.54
CA MET A 132 -15.97 3.06 -13.78
C MET A 132 -16.90 2.29 -14.74
N SER A 133 -16.88 0.95 -14.67
CA SER A 133 -17.69 0.09 -15.53
C SER A 133 -19.13 -0.11 -15.06
N ALA A 134 -19.53 0.49 -13.93
CA ALA A 134 -20.83 0.22 -13.31
C ALA A 134 -22.02 0.58 -14.21
N ASN A 135 -21.90 1.66 -14.99
CA ASN A 135 -22.94 2.13 -15.89
C ASN A 135 -22.73 1.69 -17.35
N MET A 136 -21.65 0.94 -17.63
CA MET A 136 -21.34 0.52 -18.99
C MET A 136 -22.22 -0.68 -19.39
N LYS A 137 -22.78 -0.61 -20.60
CA LYS A 137 -23.61 -1.66 -21.18
C LYS A 137 -23.11 -2.03 -22.57
N TYR A 138 -23.06 -3.33 -22.87
CA TYR A 138 -22.91 -3.85 -24.23
C TYR A 138 -24.25 -3.82 -24.95
N GLY A 139 -24.23 -3.44 -26.24
CA GLY A 139 -25.32 -3.65 -27.20
C GLY A 139 -26.72 -3.43 -26.62
N MET A 140 -27.56 -4.47 -26.65
CA MET A 140 -28.95 -4.52 -26.16
C MET A 140 -29.13 -4.34 -24.63
N GLY A 141 -28.30 -3.54 -23.97
CA GLY A 141 -28.48 -3.17 -22.56
C GLY A 141 -27.87 -4.13 -21.53
N ARG A 142 -27.12 -5.16 -21.96
CA ARG A 142 -26.42 -6.08 -21.05
C ARG A 142 -25.30 -5.33 -20.32
N ARG A 143 -25.27 -5.36 -18.98
CA ARG A 143 -24.20 -4.73 -18.19
C ARG A 143 -22.83 -5.34 -18.56
N VAL A 144 -21.82 -4.49 -18.70
CA VAL A 144 -20.41 -4.91 -18.90
C VAL A 144 -19.87 -5.56 -17.62
N ASN A 145 -20.17 -4.96 -16.47
CA ASN A 145 -19.83 -5.49 -15.16
C ASN A 145 -21.11 -5.88 -14.42
N ALA A 146 -21.40 -7.18 -14.34
CA ALA A 146 -22.57 -7.69 -13.62
C ALA A 146 -22.41 -7.56 -12.08
N LEU A 147 -21.18 -7.42 -11.59
CA LEU A 147 -20.83 -7.34 -10.16
C LEU A 147 -20.55 -5.90 -9.71
N SER A 148 -20.95 -4.91 -10.49
CA SER A 148 -20.65 -3.50 -10.21
C SER A 148 -21.20 -3.02 -8.87
N GLU A 149 -22.34 -3.55 -8.42
CA GLU A 149 -22.89 -3.20 -7.11
C GLU A 149 -22.03 -3.75 -5.97
N GLN A 150 -21.48 -4.95 -6.13
CA GLN A 150 -20.61 -5.57 -5.13
C GLN A 150 -19.23 -4.91 -5.10
N HIS A 151 -18.71 -4.49 -6.26
CA HIS A 151 -17.40 -3.84 -6.37
C HIS A 151 -17.41 -2.38 -5.88
N ARG A 152 -18.59 -1.79 -5.64
CA ARG A 152 -18.71 -0.47 -5.03
C ARG A 152 -18.48 -0.48 -3.53
N LEU A 153 -18.62 -1.64 -2.89
CA LEU A 153 -18.37 -1.77 -1.46
C LEU A 153 -16.88 -2.02 -1.22
N SER A 154 -16.33 -1.23 -0.32
CA SER A 154 -15.02 -1.48 0.26
C SER A 154 -15.04 -2.74 1.11
N THR A 155 -13.85 -3.27 1.42
CA THR A 155 -13.79 -4.42 2.33
C THR A 155 -14.21 -4.04 3.75
N LEU A 156 -13.92 -2.81 4.17
CA LEU A 156 -14.23 -2.35 5.51
C LEU A 156 -15.75 -2.25 5.72
N GLU A 157 -16.48 -1.69 4.75
CA GLU A 157 -17.95 -1.66 4.79
C GLU A 157 -18.53 -3.07 4.91
N ARG A 158 -18.04 -4.01 4.11
CA ARG A 158 -18.52 -5.40 4.19
C ARG A 158 -18.25 -6.05 5.54
N PHE A 159 -17.07 -5.82 6.10
CA PHE A 159 -16.71 -6.35 7.42
C PHE A 159 -17.58 -5.74 8.54
N ARG A 160 -17.91 -4.44 8.43
CA ARG A 160 -18.87 -3.78 9.31
C ARG A 160 -20.26 -4.40 9.17
N GLU A 161 -20.75 -4.61 7.96
CA GLU A 161 -22.09 -5.20 7.69
C GLU A 161 -22.27 -6.60 8.27
N ILE A 162 -21.21 -7.44 8.25
CA ILE A 162 -21.26 -8.79 8.83
C ILE A 162 -21.02 -8.80 10.35
N GLY A 163 -20.82 -7.64 10.97
CA GLY A 163 -20.59 -7.51 12.41
C GLY A 163 -19.20 -7.96 12.85
N LEU A 164 -18.19 -7.90 11.98
CA LEU A 164 -16.81 -8.17 12.39
C LEU A 164 -16.35 -7.09 13.36
N PRO A 165 -15.78 -7.43 14.53
CA PRO A 165 -15.25 -6.43 15.45
C PRO A 165 -14.17 -5.57 14.79
N TYR A 166 -14.24 -4.26 15.02
CA TYR A 166 -13.26 -3.29 14.53
C TYR A 166 -12.92 -2.28 15.62
N TRP A 167 -11.76 -1.65 15.47
CA TRP A 167 -11.33 -0.55 16.33
C TRP A 167 -11.56 0.79 15.63
N ILE A 168 -12.11 1.74 16.37
CA ILE A 168 -12.29 3.12 15.92
C ILE A 168 -11.22 3.98 16.60
N ILE A 169 -10.63 4.91 15.85
CA ILE A 169 -9.78 5.97 16.39
C ILE A 169 -10.65 7.24 16.45
N PRO A 170 -11.19 7.61 17.63
CA PRO A 170 -12.20 8.66 17.72
C PRO A 170 -11.61 10.08 17.71
N GLU A 171 -10.29 10.24 17.79
CA GLU A 171 -9.64 11.55 17.92
C GLU A 171 -9.12 12.05 16.56
N GLN A 172 -9.60 13.21 16.11
CA GLN A 172 -9.08 13.91 14.95
C GLN A 172 -8.02 14.92 15.39
N CYS A 173 -6.77 14.71 14.96
CA CYS A 173 -5.64 15.57 15.31
C CYS A 173 -5.18 16.50 14.18
N ARG A 174 -5.83 16.45 13.00
CA ARG A 174 -5.39 17.18 11.80
C ARG A 174 -6.03 18.56 11.64
N ILE A 175 -7.33 18.67 11.89
CA ILE A 175 -8.15 19.85 11.61
C ILE A 175 -8.35 20.64 12.91
N GLU A 176 -8.49 21.96 12.82
CA GLU A 176 -8.78 22.80 13.98
C GLU A 176 -10.09 22.41 14.69
N PRO A 177 -10.21 22.61 16.01
CA PRO A 177 -11.45 22.37 16.74
C PRO A 177 -12.63 23.10 16.11
N GLY A 178 -13.72 22.37 15.82
CA GLY A 178 -14.91 22.89 15.13
C GLY A 178 -14.89 22.71 13.60
N GLY A 179 -13.72 22.55 12.98
CA GLY A 179 -13.61 22.43 11.52
C GLY A 179 -14.09 21.09 10.94
N PHE A 180 -14.32 20.09 11.80
CA PHE A 180 -14.81 18.76 11.41
C PHE A 180 -16.22 18.45 11.92
N ASP A 181 -16.84 19.36 12.70
CA ASP A 181 -18.11 19.12 13.39
C ASP A 181 -19.25 18.73 12.44
N MET A 182 -19.29 19.35 11.25
CA MET A 182 -20.31 19.03 10.24
C MET A 182 -20.16 17.60 9.70
N GLN A 183 -18.94 17.17 9.40
CA GLN A 183 -18.69 15.81 8.91
C GLN A 183 -19.02 14.78 9.99
N ILE A 184 -18.71 15.10 11.25
CA ILE A 184 -19.07 14.28 12.41
C ILE A 184 -20.59 14.04 12.44
N GLU A 185 -21.37 15.12 12.41
CA GLU A 185 -22.82 15.06 12.50
C GLU A 185 -23.49 14.39 11.28
N LEU A 186 -22.86 14.43 10.11
CA LEU A 186 -23.44 13.87 8.88
C LEU A 186 -23.05 12.42 8.60
N LEU A 187 -21.85 11.99 9.00
CA LEU A 187 -21.25 10.73 8.57
C LEU A 187 -20.85 9.81 9.73
N TYR A 188 -20.67 10.35 10.94
CA TYR A 188 -20.07 9.61 12.06
C TYR A 188 -20.97 9.61 13.29
N ASP A 189 -22.21 9.12 13.13
CA ASP A 189 -23.24 9.07 14.19
C ASP A 189 -22.81 8.26 15.44
N GLU A 190 -21.94 7.27 15.26
CA GLU A 190 -21.51 6.35 16.33
C GLU A 190 -20.15 6.71 16.93
N ILE A 191 -19.44 7.70 16.37
CA ILE A 191 -18.14 8.14 16.88
C ILE A 191 -18.38 9.28 17.87
N ARG A 192 -18.58 8.93 19.14
CA ARG A 192 -18.52 9.93 20.21
C ARG A 192 -17.08 10.40 20.36
N TYR A 193 -16.77 11.55 19.80
CA TYR A 193 -15.54 12.28 20.11
C TYR A 193 -15.51 12.51 21.61
N HIS A 194 -14.53 11.92 22.29
CA HIS A 194 -14.09 12.52 23.54
C HIS A 194 -13.53 13.90 23.14
N ARG A 195 -14.24 14.97 23.53
CA ARG A 195 -13.62 16.30 23.61
C ARG A 195 -12.54 16.20 24.69
N THR A 196 -11.36 15.76 24.30
CA THR A 196 -10.17 15.75 25.14
C THR A 196 -9.57 17.15 25.13
N ASP A 197 -10.20 18.05 25.87
CA ASP A 197 -9.44 19.18 26.43
C ASP A 197 -8.39 18.65 27.44
N ILE A 198 -8.48 17.36 27.81
CA ILE A 198 -7.60 16.65 28.73
C ILE A 198 -7.44 15.20 28.25
N LEU A 199 -6.22 14.81 27.86
CA LEU A 199 -5.82 13.41 27.74
C LEU A 199 -5.81 12.79 29.14
N SER A 200 -6.93 12.21 29.58
CA SER A 200 -6.93 11.36 30.78
C SER A 200 -6.84 9.88 30.38
N PRO A 201 -5.96 9.07 31.01
CA PRO A 201 -5.76 7.66 30.68
C PRO A 201 -6.98 6.76 30.88
N GLU A 202 -8.06 7.24 31.49
CA GLU A 202 -9.21 6.43 31.85
C GLU A 202 -10.17 6.14 30.68
N ALA A 203 -10.07 6.85 29.55
CA ALA A 203 -11.01 6.72 28.42
C ALA A 203 -10.87 5.42 27.58
N PHE A 204 -9.91 4.55 27.91
CA PHE A 204 -9.60 3.35 27.12
C PHE A 204 -10.38 2.07 27.49
N TRP A 205 -11.34 2.15 28.42
CA TRP A 205 -12.13 0.99 28.83
C TRP A 205 -13.61 1.18 28.50
N PHE A 206 -14.05 0.61 27.38
CA PHE A 206 -15.47 0.33 27.18
C PHE A 206 -15.79 -1.01 27.86
N GLU A 207 -16.59 -0.94 28.94
CA GLU A 207 -17.23 -2.12 29.53
C GLU A 207 -18.30 -2.68 28.57
N LYS A 208 -18.51 -4.00 28.70
CA LYS A 208 -19.28 -4.90 27.82
C LYS A 208 -20.75 -4.52 27.59
#